data_AF-A0A6C2D4T4-F1
#
_entry.id   AF-A0A6C2D4T4-F1
#
_cell.length_a   1.000
_cell.length_b   1.000
_cell.length_c   1.000
_cell.angle_alpha   90.00
_cell.angle_beta   90.00
_cell.angle_gamma   90.00
#
_symmetry.space_group_name_H-M   'P 1'
#
loop_
_entity.id
_entity.type
_entity.pdbx_description
1 polymer ?
#
loop_
_entity_poly.entity_id
_entity_poly.type
_entity_poly.pdbx_seq_one_letter_code
_entity_poly.pdbx_strand_id
1 'polypeptide(L)'
;MTALHITSAPPAGAAIPSALANFGGLPDAAYVRLPTMQAIYGGVSGPTIWRWAAAGAIPSPVRLSGRVTAWRVGDIRADLARRAAPNHKGKKECE
;
A
#
# COMPACT_ATOMS: atom_id res chain seq x y z
N MET A 1 -18.46 39.87 10.20
CA MET A 1 -18.87 38.49 10.53
C MET A 1 -17.87 37.55 9.88
N THR A 2 -17.57 36.48 10.59
CA THR A 2 -16.29 35.75 10.63
C THR A 2 -15.85 35.11 9.32
N ALA A 3 -14.54 35.13 9.11
CA ALA A 3 -13.82 34.55 7.98
C ALA A 3 -14.09 33.04 7.81
N LEU A 4 -14.32 32.63 6.56
CA LEU A 4 -14.09 31.27 6.08
C LEU A 4 -13.19 31.38 4.84
N HIS A 5 -11.92 31.71 5.06
CA HIS A 5 -10.89 31.35 4.09
C HIS A 5 -10.73 29.83 4.11
N ILE A 6 -11.49 29.15 3.26
CA ILE A 6 -11.22 27.77 2.91
C ILE A 6 -9.94 27.80 2.09
N THR A 7 -8.78 27.75 2.74
CA THR A 7 -7.54 27.41 2.06
C THR A 7 -7.64 25.93 1.72
N SER A 8 -8.05 25.62 0.49
CA SER A 8 -7.73 24.31 -0.05
C SER A 8 -6.22 24.28 -0.25
N ALA A 9 -5.54 23.48 0.57
CA ALA A 9 -4.18 23.10 0.27
C ALA A 9 -4.16 22.51 -1.15
N PRO A 10 -3.19 22.87 -2.00
CA PRO A 10 -3.12 22.35 -3.35
C PRO A 10 -3.08 20.81 -3.31
N PRO A 11 -3.74 20.10 -4.23
CA PRO A 11 -3.53 18.66 -4.36
C PRO A 11 -2.06 18.47 -4.72
N ALA A 12 -1.28 17.96 -3.77
CA ALA A 12 0.11 17.60 -3.98
C ALA A 12 0.17 16.54 -5.09
N GLY A 13 0.32 17.01 -6.33
CA GLY A 13 0.62 16.18 -7.47
C GLY A 13 1.96 15.50 -7.22
N ALA A 14 1.91 14.19 -6.99
CA ALA A 14 3.01 13.25 -7.12
C ALA A 14 4.31 13.58 -6.36
N ALA A 15 4.24 14.19 -5.18
CA ALA A 15 5.35 14.03 -4.23
C ALA A 15 5.37 12.54 -3.82
N ILE A 16 6.43 11.82 -4.19
CA ILE A 16 6.62 10.44 -3.77
C ILE A 16 6.41 10.40 -2.25
N PRO A 17 5.46 9.61 -1.72
CA PRO A 17 5.20 9.61 -0.30
C PRO A 17 6.51 9.27 0.42
N SER A 18 6.90 10.06 1.43
CA SER A 18 8.20 9.90 2.10
C SER A 18 8.41 8.48 2.65
N ALA A 19 7.31 7.76 2.93
CA ALA A 19 7.31 6.35 3.29
C ALA A 19 7.81 5.42 2.17
N LEU A 20 7.55 5.74 0.90
CA LEU A 20 8.13 5.03 -0.24
C LEU A 20 9.61 5.38 -0.41
N ALA A 21 9.97 6.67 -0.32
CA ALA A 21 11.36 7.11 -0.47
C ALA A 21 12.30 6.44 0.54
N ASN A 22 11.80 6.16 1.75
CA ASN A 22 12.56 5.52 2.82
C ASN A 22 12.22 4.03 3.00
N PHE A 23 11.50 3.42 2.06
CA PHE A 23 10.98 2.04 2.22
C PHE A 23 12.09 1.01 2.48
N GLY A 24 13.28 1.21 1.91
CA GLY A 24 14.45 0.35 2.14
C GLY A 24 14.99 0.39 3.57
N GLY A 25 14.82 1.51 4.28
CA GLY A 25 15.31 1.69 5.66
C GLY A 25 14.29 1.39 6.76
N LEU A 26 13.04 1.08 6.41
CA LEU A 26 12.00 0.80 7.40
C LEU A 26 12.23 -0.58 8.07
N PRO A 27 11.99 -0.70 9.38
CA PRO A 27 11.99 -2.00 10.05
C PRO A 27 10.81 -2.85 9.55
N ASP A 28 10.96 -4.17 9.59
CA ASP A 28 9.91 -5.11 9.10
C ASP A 28 8.59 -4.98 9.89
N ALA A 29 8.67 -4.50 11.13
CA ALA A 29 7.52 -4.21 11.99
C ALA A 29 6.76 -2.93 11.64
N ALA A 30 7.27 -2.10 10.72
CA ALA A 30 6.60 -0.88 10.29
C ALA A 30 5.34 -1.17 9.47
N TYR A 31 4.37 -0.24 9.51
CA TYR A 31 3.12 -0.33 8.77
C TYR A 31 3.03 0.73 7.68
N VAL A 32 2.58 0.34 6.49
CA VAL A 32 2.36 1.24 5.35
C VAL A 32 0.89 1.28 4.93
N ARG A 33 0.46 2.42 4.36
CA ARG A 33 -0.94 2.65 3.96
C ARG A 33 -1.15 2.44 2.46
N LEU A 34 -2.41 2.51 2.05
CA LEU A 34 -2.84 2.31 0.67
C LEU A 34 -2.03 3.13 -0.36
N PRO A 35 -1.76 4.44 -0.19
CA PRO A 35 -0.98 5.20 -1.19
C PRO A 35 0.42 4.63 -1.43
N THR A 36 1.05 4.10 -0.38
CA THR A 36 2.36 3.46 -0.46
C THR A 36 2.26 2.10 -1.16
N MET A 37 1.23 1.28 -0.85
CA MET A 37 0.96 0.04 -1.58
C MET A 37 0.76 0.30 -3.07
N GLN A 38 -0.03 1.30 -3.43
CA GLN A 38 -0.24 1.67 -4.83
C GLN A 38 1.09 1.97 -5.53
N ALA A 39 1.98 2.73 -4.89
CA ALA A 39 3.28 3.08 -5.45
C ALA A 39 4.24 1.88 -5.54
N ILE A 40 4.30 1.03 -4.49
CA ILE A 40 5.16 -0.17 -4.46
C ILE A 40 4.83 -1.14 -5.61
N TYR A 41 3.54 -1.32 -5.89
CA TYR A 41 3.09 -2.23 -6.95
C TYR A 41 3.04 -1.58 -8.35
N GLY A 42 3.73 -0.46 -8.56
CA GLY A 42 3.86 0.17 -9.88
C GLY A 42 2.76 1.18 -10.24
N GLY A 43 2.17 1.86 -9.25
CA GLY A 43 1.15 2.89 -9.48
C GLY A 43 -0.28 2.34 -9.66
N VAL A 44 -0.58 1.18 -9.08
CA VAL A 44 -1.87 0.51 -9.21
C VAL A 44 -2.98 1.29 -8.50
N SER A 45 -4.21 1.24 -9.02
CA SER A 45 -5.35 1.89 -8.40
C SER A 45 -5.74 1.24 -7.06
N GLY A 46 -6.18 2.06 -6.10
CA GLY A 46 -6.60 1.59 -4.77
C GLY A 46 -7.63 0.45 -4.80
N PRO A 47 -8.69 0.51 -5.63
CA PRO A 47 -9.65 -0.59 -5.77
C PRO A 47 -9.03 -1.91 -6.21
N THR A 48 -8.00 -1.86 -7.07
CA THR A 48 -7.30 -3.06 -7.51
C THR A 48 -6.48 -3.67 -6.38
N ILE A 49 -5.82 -2.85 -5.56
CA ILE A 49 -5.15 -3.32 -4.35
C ILE A 49 -6.15 -4.02 -3.43
N TRP A 50 -7.33 -3.44 -3.18
CA TRP A 50 -8.35 -4.09 -2.35
C TRP A 50 -8.85 -5.42 -2.93
N ARG A 51 -9.04 -5.49 -4.25
CA ARG A 51 -9.41 -6.73 -4.93
C ARG A 51 -8.33 -7.81 -4.76
N TRP A 52 -7.06 -7.44 -4.90
CA TRP A 52 -5.95 -8.36 -4.68
C TRP A 52 -5.82 -8.79 -3.22
N ALA A 53 -6.08 -7.89 -2.27
CA ALA A 53 -6.11 -8.21 -0.85
C ALA A 53 -7.21 -9.23 -0.53
N ALA A 54 -8.41 -9.02 -1.07
CA ALA A 54 -9.53 -9.95 -0.91
C ALA A 54 -9.24 -11.31 -1.57
N ALA A 55 -8.56 -11.31 -2.72
CA ALA A 55 -8.16 -12.52 -3.43
C ALA A 55 -6.92 -13.22 -2.84
N GLY A 56 -6.29 -12.65 -1.79
CA GLY A 56 -5.06 -13.20 -1.21
C GLY A 56 -3.83 -13.13 -2.13
N ALA A 57 -3.86 -12.30 -3.16
CA ALA A 57 -2.74 -12.12 -4.10
C ALA A 57 -1.62 -11.23 -3.54
N ILE A 58 -1.95 -10.39 -2.56
CA ILE A 58 -1.03 -9.52 -1.81
C ILE A 58 -1.18 -9.81 -0.31
N PRO A 59 -0.23 -9.38 0.55
CA PRO A 59 -0.33 -9.57 1.98
C PRO A 59 -1.65 -9.06 2.56
N SER A 60 -2.16 -9.78 3.57
CA SER A 60 -3.44 -9.46 4.19
C SER A 60 -3.39 -8.09 4.89
N PRO A 61 -4.42 -7.26 4.73
CA PRO A 61 -4.51 -5.99 5.42
C PRO A 61 -4.68 -6.18 6.94
N VAL A 62 -3.91 -5.43 7.73
CA VAL A 62 -4.03 -5.36 9.19
C VAL A 62 -4.88 -4.14 9.56
N ARG A 63 -5.93 -4.36 10.34
CA ARG A 63 -6.77 -3.28 10.91
C ARG A 63 -6.11 -2.75 12.17
N LEU A 64 -5.59 -1.53 12.14
CA LEU A 64 -4.98 -0.86 13.30
C LEU A 64 -6.02 -0.13 14.15
N SER A 65 -7.11 0.33 13.54
CA SER A 65 -8.23 1.01 14.21
C SER A 65 -9.49 0.93 13.35
N GLY A 66 -10.62 1.48 13.82
CA GLY A 66 -11.94 1.39 13.17
C GLY A 66 -11.97 1.87 11.71
N ARG A 67 -11.08 2.81 11.33
CA ARG A 67 -10.98 3.40 9.99
C ARG A 67 -9.58 3.29 9.37
N VAL A 68 -8.67 2.55 10.01
CA VAL A 68 -7.26 2.50 9.61
C VAL A 68 -6.86 1.08 9.28
N THR A 69 -6.55 0.87 8.01
CA THR A 69 -6.02 -0.38 7.47
C THR A 69 -4.61 -0.13 6.94
N ALA A 70 -3.69 -1.02 7.28
CA ALA A 70 -2.28 -0.92 6.90
C ALA A 70 -1.69 -2.32 6.63
N TRP A 71 -0.51 -2.35 6.02
CA TRP A 71 0.23 -3.57 5.72
C TRP A 71 1.60 -3.52 6.39
N ARG A 72 2.10 -4.65 6.87
CA ARG A 72 3.45 -4.73 7.44
C ARG A 72 4.48 -4.72 6.32
N VAL A 73 5.57 -3.98 6.55
CA VAL A 73 6.67 -3.89 5.58
C VAL A 73 7.32 -5.26 5.34
N GLY A 74 7.50 -6.07 6.38
CA GLY A 74 8.06 -7.42 6.26
C GLY A 74 7.26 -8.32 5.31
N ASP A 75 5.94 -8.31 5.42
CA ASP A 75 5.06 -9.13 4.57
C ASP A 75 5.12 -8.68 3.11
N ILE A 76 5.20 -7.36 2.87
CA ILE A 76 5.35 -6.80 1.52
C ILE A 76 6.71 -7.18 0.93
N ARG A 77 7.79 -7.12 1.71
CA ARG A 77 9.14 -7.54 1.26
C ARG A 77 9.16 -9.01 0.88
N ALA A 78 8.57 -9.87 1.71
CA ALA A 78 8.45 -11.30 1.43
C ALA A 78 7.62 -11.56 0.16
N ASP A 79 6.56 -10.80 -0.07
CA ASP A 79 5.74 -10.86 -1.28
C ASP A 79 6.53 -10.49 -2.54
N LEU A 80 7.24 -9.37 -2.51
CA LEU A 80 8.08 -8.90 -3.61
C LEU A 80 9.23 -9.87 -3.90
N ALA A 81 9.90 -10.38 -2.87
CA ALA A 81 10.97 -11.36 -3.02
C ALA A 81 10.46 -12.66 -3.67
N ARG A 82 9.27 -13.14 -3.26
CA ARG A 82 8.62 -14.31 -3.87
C ARG A 82 8.29 -14.08 -5.34
N ARG A 83 7.88 -12.87 -5.72
CA ARG A 83 7.56 -12.50 -7.11
C ARG A 83 8.81 -12.28 -7.97
N ALA A 84 9.91 -11.82 -7.37
CA ALA A 84 11.18 -11.57 -8.04
C ALA A 84 11.99 -12.86 -8.28
N ALA A 85 11.77 -13.90 -7.47
CA ALA A 85 12.26 -15.23 -7.80
C ALA A 85 11.63 -15.69 -9.14
N PRO A 86 12.39 -16.35 -10.05
CA PRO A 86 11.97 -16.63 -11.44
C PRO A 86 10.86 -17.68 -11.59
N ASN A 87 9.93 -17.77 -10.65
CA ASN A 87 8.88 -18.79 -10.66
C ASN A 87 7.58 -18.24 -10.07
N HIS A 88 6.65 -17.78 -10.92
CA HIS A 88 5.22 -17.82 -10.56
C HIS A 88 4.27 -17.78 -11.77
N LYS A 89 3.86 -18.97 -12.22
CA LYS A 89 2.48 -19.20 -12.65
C LYS A 89 1.67 -19.39 -11.36
N GLY A 90 0.66 -18.56 -11.12
CA GLY A 90 -0.33 -18.85 -10.09
C GLY A 90 -1.44 -17.83 -10.06
N LYS A 91 -2.37 -18.02 -11.00
CA LYS A 91 -3.80 -17.98 -10.69
C LYS A 91 -4.00 -18.78 -9.39
N LYS A 92 -4.49 -18.12 -8.35
CA LYS A 92 -5.20 -18.77 -7.26
C LYS A 92 -6.66 -18.45 -7.55
N GLU A 93 -7.33 -19.34 -8.27
CA GLU A 93 -8.78 -19.45 -8.29
C GLU A 93 -9.20 -19.85 -6.88
N CYS A 94 -10.01 -19.03 -6.22
CA CYS A 94 -10.69 -19.39 -4.99
C CYS A 94 -12.16 -19.61 -5.34
N GLU A 95 -12.57 -20.86 -5.13
CA GLU A 95 -13.89 -21.49 -5.21
C GLU A 95 -14.95 -20.80 -4.35
#